data_AF-A0A413UEY5-F1
#
_entry.id   AF-A0A413UEY5-F1
#
_cell.length_a   1.000
_cell.length_b   1.000
_cell.length_c   1.000
_cell.angle_alpha   90.00
_cell.angle_beta   90.00
_cell.angle_gamma   90.00
#
_symmetry.space_group_name_H-M   'P 1'
#
loop_
_entity.id
_entity.type
_entity.pdbx_description
1 polymer ?
#
loop_
_entity_poly.entity_id
_entity_poly.type
_entity_poly.pdbx_seq_one_letter_code
_entity_poly.pdbx_strand_id
1 'polypeptide(L)'
;MKKFTDILKEVNKTYQTIKEVDEKINELQNTYLNIMDLKERHEQRKNVENDIVILEEKKKDLQITIKILNSNAKIALYGETLPIVLEVLAKYKNKPYGPKTEEKIKDEIKEKTNCSFYISTRYSSQEYHIIPLEFSNNNYNIECGTKCIDGKQKKLLEENKIQVLEFNDLTLYYTSKEYVDNIPKRIKELKRLYKKAYEKQQELAEICSKYNNLAVGNIKNIYKDKNIYPNMEI
;
A
#
# COMPACT_ATOMS: atom_id res chain seq x y z
N MET A 1 -6.99 16.84 0.21
CA MET A 1 -6.83 15.63 -0.62
C MET A 1 -6.90 16.02 -2.10
N LYS A 2 -5.92 15.59 -2.91
CA LYS A 2 -5.95 15.75 -4.38
C LYS A 2 -6.94 14.78 -5.03
N LYS A 3 -7.37 15.07 -6.26
CA LYS A 3 -8.18 14.14 -7.06
C LYS A 3 -7.40 12.91 -7.46
N PHE A 4 -8.09 11.78 -7.65
CA PHE A 4 -7.48 10.52 -8.08
C PHE A 4 -6.60 10.69 -9.33
N THR A 5 -7.12 11.35 -10.37
CA THR A 5 -6.43 11.54 -11.65
C THR A 5 -5.17 12.40 -11.53
N ASP A 6 -5.13 13.38 -10.61
CA ASP A 6 -3.94 14.20 -10.39
C ASP A 6 -2.85 13.43 -9.63
N ILE A 7 -3.25 12.57 -8.69
CA ILE A 7 -2.31 11.68 -7.98
C ILE A 7 -1.69 10.68 -8.96
N LEU A 8 -2.45 10.16 -9.93
CA LEU A 8 -1.91 9.26 -10.96
C LEU A 8 -0.85 9.94 -11.84
N LYS A 9 -1.02 11.23 -12.17
CA LYS A 9 0.02 11.99 -12.88
C LYS A 9 1.31 12.08 -12.06
N GLU A 10 1.20 12.26 -10.75
CA GLU A 10 2.36 12.26 -9.83
C GLU A 10 3.02 10.88 -9.74
N VAL A 11 2.25 9.80 -9.70
CA VAL A 11 2.77 8.43 -9.75
C VAL A 11 3.58 8.22 -11.04
N ASN A 12 3.02 8.56 -12.20
CA ASN A 12 3.69 8.39 -13.50
C ASN A 12 4.96 9.25 -13.60
N LYS A 13 4.92 10.50 -13.12
CA LYS A 13 6.09 11.36 -13.04
C LYS A 13 7.18 10.74 -12.14
N THR A 14 6.80 10.16 -11.02
CA THR A 14 7.74 9.53 -10.09
C THR A 14 8.40 8.30 -10.72
N TYR A 15 7.64 7.48 -11.47
CA TYR A 15 8.21 6.37 -12.25
C TYR A 15 9.22 6.85 -13.29
N GLN A 16 8.94 7.96 -14.00
CA GLN A 16 9.91 8.54 -14.94
C GLN A 16 11.19 8.98 -14.22
N THR A 17 11.07 9.65 -13.08
CA THR A 17 12.25 10.05 -12.29
C THR A 17 13.06 8.85 -11.77
N ILE A 18 12.42 7.72 -11.47
CA ILE A 18 13.15 6.48 -11.12
C ILE A 18 13.98 5.99 -12.31
N LYS A 19 13.41 5.98 -13.53
CA LYS A 19 14.14 5.58 -14.73
C LYS A 19 15.36 6.46 -14.99
N GLU A 20 15.22 7.77 -14.87
CA GLU A 20 16.33 8.72 -15.00
C GLU A 20 17.42 8.49 -13.94
N VAL A 21 17.06 8.09 -12.72
CA VAL A 21 18.02 7.75 -11.68
C VAL A 21 18.74 6.43 -12.00
N ASP A 22 18.02 5.44 -12.50
CA ASP A 22 18.60 4.15 -12.93
C ASP A 22 19.58 4.31 -14.09
N GLU A 23 19.25 5.15 -15.07
CA GLU A 23 20.15 5.50 -16.17
C GLU A 23 21.45 6.11 -15.65
N LYS A 24 21.38 7.07 -14.71
CA LYS A 24 22.57 7.68 -14.10
C LYS A 24 23.42 6.69 -13.31
N ILE A 25 22.79 5.78 -12.57
CA ILE A 25 23.52 4.72 -11.85
C ILE A 25 24.26 3.84 -12.87
N ASN A 26 23.60 3.43 -13.95
CA ASN A 26 24.21 2.61 -15.00
C ASN A 26 25.37 3.34 -15.70
N GLU A 27 25.21 4.63 -16.00
CA GLU A 27 26.27 5.48 -16.56
C GLU A 27 27.52 5.49 -15.66
N LEU A 28 27.35 5.73 -14.36
CA LEU A 28 28.45 5.70 -13.39
C LEU A 28 29.11 4.33 -13.29
N GLN A 29 28.32 3.26 -13.28
CA GLN A 29 28.86 1.89 -13.25
C GLN A 29 29.66 1.57 -14.51
N ASN A 30 29.17 1.99 -15.68
CA ASN A 30 29.86 1.77 -16.96
C ASN A 30 31.23 2.46 -17.04
N THR A 31 31.50 3.48 -16.23
CA THR A 31 32.82 4.13 -16.18
C THR A 31 33.94 3.19 -15.72
N TYR A 32 33.63 2.16 -14.93
CA TYR A 32 34.63 1.22 -14.43
C TYR A 32 34.40 -0.23 -14.87
N LEU A 33 33.18 -0.63 -15.24
CA LEU A 33 32.87 -2.03 -15.58
C LEU A 33 33.71 -2.58 -16.74
N ASN A 34 34.09 -1.73 -17.70
CA ASN A 34 34.84 -2.13 -18.89
C ASN A 34 36.38 -2.06 -18.71
N ILE A 35 36.88 -1.57 -17.57
CA ILE A 35 38.33 -1.47 -17.30
C ILE A 35 38.88 -2.87 -17.03
N MET A 36 39.85 -3.34 -17.81
CA MET A 36 40.44 -4.68 -17.64
C MET A 36 41.35 -4.79 -16.41
N ASP A 37 42.15 -3.77 -16.12
CA ASP A 37 43.05 -3.76 -14.96
C ASP A 37 42.25 -3.66 -13.65
N LEU A 38 42.48 -4.62 -12.75
CA LEU A 38 41.70 -4.72 -11.52
C LEU A 38 41.99 -3.58 -10.51
N LYS A 39 43.21 -3.05 -10.49
CA LYS A 39 43.58 -1.95 -9.59
C LYS A 39 42.95 -0.66 -10.09
N GLU A 40 43.09 -0.37 -11.38
CA GLU A 40 42.48 0.79 -12.04
C GLU A 40 40.94 0.75 -11.92
N ARG A 41 40.33 -0.43 -12.14
CA ARG A 41 38.89 -0.64 -11.93
C ARG A 41 38.47 -0.33 -10.49
N HIS A 42 39.24 -0.79 -9.50
CA HIS A 42 38.95 -0.56 -8.09
C HIS A 42 39.04 0.93 -7.73
N GLU A 43 40.07 1.63 -8.21
CA GLU A 43 40.22 3.06 -8.01
C GLU A 43 39.08 3.85 -8.66
N GLN A 44 38.74 3.53 -9.91
CA GLN A 44 37.64 4.21 -10.59
C GLN A 44 36.29 3.94 -9.94
N ARG A 45 36.06 2.71 -9.44
CA ARG A 45 34.86 2.39 -8.66
C ARG A 45 34.78 3.23 -7.39
N LYS A 46 35.89 3.39 -6.66
CA LYS A 46 35.94 4.20 -5.43
C LYS A 46 35.61 5.68 -5.71
N ASN A 47 35.99 6.19 -6.87
CA ASN A 47 35.69 7.57 -7.28
C ASN A 47 34.19 7.84 -7.46
N VAL A 48 33.39 6.84 -7.83
CA VAL A 48 31.95 6.98 -8.10
C VAL A 48 31.05 6.34 -7.03
N GLU A 49 31.63 5.65 -6.05
CA GLU A 49 30.89 4.86 -5.05
C GLU A 49 29.91 5.71 -4.23
N ASN A 50 30.34 6.88 -3.77
CA ASN A 50 29.48 7.78 -3.00
C ASN A 50 28.28 8.29 -3.82
N ASP A 51 28.50 8.62 -5.09
CA ASP A 51 27.43 9.10 -5.97
C ASP A 51 26.40 8.01 -6.24
N ILE A 52 26.87 6.77 -6.46
CA ILE A 52 25.99 5.60 -6.61
C ILE A 52 25.18 5.39 -5.33
N VAL A 53 25.80 5.46 -4.14
CA VAL A 53 25.08 5.31 -2.86
C VAL A 53 24.00 6.38 -2.68
N ILE A 54 24.29 7.64 -3.03
CA ILE A 54 23.31 8.74 -2.96
C ILE A 54 22.15 8.50 -3.94
N LEU A 55 22.43 8.06 -5.16
CA LEU A 55 21.42 7.79 -6.18
C LEU A 55 20.53 6.59 -5.80
N GLU A 56 21.11 5.52 -5.26
CA GLU A 56 20.38 4.36 -4.77
C GLU A 56 19.45 4.74 -3.59
N GLU A 57 19.91 5.58 -2.67
CA GLU A 57 19.08 6.06 -1.57
C GLU A 57 17.93 6.96 -2.08
N LYS A 58 18.20 7.80 -3.08
CA LYS A 58 17.16 8.58 -3.76
C LYS A 58 16.14 7.69 -4.46
N LYS A 59 16.58 6.64 -5.15
CA LYS A 59 15.72 5.67 -5.82
C LYS A 59 14.78 4.99 -4.82
N LYS A 60 15.30 4.56 -3.67
CA LYS A 60 14.52 4.00 -2.56
C LYS A 60 13.44 4.98 -2.09
N ASP A 61 13.77 6.26 -1.91
CA ASP A 61 12.79 7.28 -1.51
C ASP A 61 11.68 7.49 -2.53
N LEU A 62 12.01 7.44 -3.82
CA LEU A 62 11.02 7.50 -4.89
C LEU A 62 10.12 6.26 -4.91
N GLN A 63 10.65 5.07 -4.63
CA GLN A 63 9.85 3.84 -4.51
C GLN A 63 8.87 3.91 -3.32
N ILE A 64 9.30 4.41 -2.16
CA ILE A 64 8.40 4.63 -1.02
C ILE A 64 7.35 5.69 -1.37
N THR A 65 7.75 6.76 -2.08
CA THR A 65 6.84 7.80 -2.57
C THR A 65 5.72 7.20 -3.42
N ILE A 66 6.04 6.30 -4.35
CA ILE A 66 5.03 5.61 -5.19
C ILE A 66 4.06 4.80 -4.34
N LYS A 67 4.54 4.04 -3.34
CA LYS A 67 3.65 3.28 -2.44
C LYS A 67 2.68 4.18 -1.70
N ILE A 68 3.16 5.32 -1.19
CA ILE A 68 2.31 6.31 -0.51
C ILE A 68 1.32 6.95 -1.49
N LEU A 69 1.76 7.35 -2.68
CA LEU A 69 0.89 7.92 -3.71
C LEU A 69 -0.19 6.94 -4.15
N ASN A 70 0.13 5.66 -4.34
CA ASN A 70 -0.86 4.64 -4.68
C ASN A 70 -1.91 4.47 -3.57
N SER A 71 -1.50 4.50 -2.30
CA SER A 71 -2.43 4.46 -1.17
C SER A 71 -3.32 5.70 -1.12
N ASN A 72 -2.74 6.90 -1.33
CA ASN A 72 -3.47 8.16 -1.45
C ASN A 72 -4.46 8.14 -2.63
N ALA A 73 -4.07 7.58 -3.77
CA ALA A 73 -4.91 7.44 -4.96
C ALA A 73 -6.12 6.54 -4.66
N LYS A 74 -5.91 5.40 -3.99
CA LYS A 74 -7.01 4.52 -3.56
C LYS A 74 -7.99 5.23 -2.60
N ILE A 75 -7.48 6.04 -1.67
CA ILE A 75 -8.34 6.84 -0.77
C ILE A 75 -9.11 7.90 -1.55
N ALA A 76 -8.47 8.60 -2.50
CA ALA A 76 -9.13 9.59 -3.35
C ALA A 76 -10.23 8.96 -4.20
N LEU A 77 -9.94 7.84 -4.88
CA LEU A 77 -10.92 7.08 -5.67
C LEU A 77 -12.09 6.62 -4.80
N TYR A 78 -11.83 6.14 -3.59
CA TYR A 78 -12.89 5.77 -2.65
C TYR A 78 -13.80 6.95 -2.31
N GLY A 79 -13.22 8.12 -2.00
CA GLY A 79 -13.97 9.34 -1.71
C GLY A 79 -14.78 9.86 -2.91
N GLU A 80 -14.28 9.68 -4.13
CA GLU A 80 -14.94 10.11 -5.37
C GLU A 80 -16.05 9.13 -5.80
N THR A 81 -15.81 7.83 -5.73
CA THR A 81 -16.69 6.80 -6.30
C THR A 81 -17.77 6.33 -5.34
N LEU A 82 -17.46 6.19 -4.04
CA LEU A 82 -18.41 5.62 -3.08
C LEU A 82 -19.72 6.42 -2.98
N PRO A 83 -19.75 7.76 -2.95
CA PRO A 83 -21.00 8.52 -2.89
C PRO A 83 -21.95 8.19 -4.06
N ILE A 84 -21.38 7.99 -5.25
CA ILE A 84 -22.15 7.63 -6.46
C ILE A 84 -22.69 6.20 -6.33
N VAL A 85 -21.87 5.26 -5.84
CA VAL A 85 -22.30 3.88 -5.58
C VAL A 85 -23.46 3.86 -4.57
N LEU A 86 -23.39 4.63 -3.49
CA LEU A 86 -24.45 4.72 -2.49
C LEU A 86 -25.74 5.34 -3.07
N GLU A 87 -25.62 6.38 -3.91
CA GLU A 87 -26.76 6.96 -4.65
C GLU A 87 -27.47 5.90 -5.51
N VAL A 88 -26.71 5.09 -6.25
CA VAL A 88 -27.27 4.01 -7.07
C VAL A 88 -27.95 2.98 -6.17
N LEU A 89 -27.28 2.48 -5.13
CA LEU A 89 -27.84 1.46 -4.22
C LEU A 89 -29.13 1.94 -3.54
N ALA A 90 -29.25 3.23 -3.21
CA ALA A 90 -30.44 3.81 -2.61
C ALA A 90 -31.70 3.65 -3.49
N LYS A 91 -31.57 3.69 -4.83
CA LYS A 91 -32.67 3.46 -5.79
C LYS A 91 -33.22 2.03 -5.74
N TYR A 92 -32.43 1.10 -5.21
CA TYR A 92 -32.77 -0.32 -5.08
C TYR A 92 -32.98 -0.73 -3.62
N LYS A 93 -33.17 0.23 -2.70
CA LYS A 93 -33.49 -0.03 -1.29
C LYS A 93 -34.56 -1.11 -1.14
N ASN A 94 -34.31 -2.06 -0.25
CA ASN A 94 -35.19 -3.19 0.09
C ASN A 94 -35.50 -4.15 -1.07
N LYS A 95 -34.95 -3.95 -2.27
CA LYS A 95 -35.08 -4.89 -3.37
C LYS A 95 -34.13 -6.08 -3.16
N PRO A 96 -34.53 -7.30 -3.57
CA PRO A 96 -33.63 -8.44 -3.57
C PRO A 96 -32.42 -8.19 -4.50
N TYR A 97 -31.22 -8.47 -4.00
CA TYR A 97 -29.97 -8.47 -4.75
C TYR A 97 -29.83 -9.81 -5.52
N GLY A 98 -30.72 -10.03 -6.48
CA GLY A 98 -30.66 -11.16 -7.42
C GLY A 98 -30.04 -10.76 -8.77
N PRO A 99 -29.83 -11.71 -9.71
CA PRO A 99 -29.08 -11.48 -10.94
C PRO A 99 -29.52 -10.25 -11.74
N LYS A 100 -30.83 -10.06 -11.93
CA LYS A 100 -31.38 -8.90 -12.66
C LYS A 100 -31.19 -7.56 -11.95
N THR A 101 -31.22 -7.55 -10.62
CA THR A 101 -31.01 -6.32 -9.84
C THR A 101 -29.52 -5.99 -9.79
N GLU A 102 -28.68 -7.00 -9.58
CA GLU A 102 -27.23 -6.91 -9.60
C GLU A 102 -26.72 -6.37 -10.93
N GLU A 103 -27.18 -6.89 -12.06
CA GLU A 103 -26.79 -6.44 -13.41
C GLU A 103 -27.12 -4.95 -13.63
N LYS A 104 -28.34 -4.52 -13.26
CA LYS A 104 -28.73 -3.10 -13.36
C LYS A 104 -27.85 -2.18 -12.51
N ILE A 105 -27.54 -2.60 -11.28
CA ILE A 105 -26.66 -1.83 -10.38
C ILE A 105 -25.25 -1.75 -10.96
N LYS A 106 -24.73 -2.88 -11.48
CA LYS A 106 -23.42 -2.96 -12.15
C LYS A 106 -23.33 -2.01 -13.32
N ASP A 107 -24.32 -2.04 -14.21
CA ASP A 107 -24.34 -1.22 -15.42
C ASP A 107 -24.43 0.27 -15.07
N GLU A 108 -25.29 0.63 -14.12
CA GLU A 108 -25.48 2.04 -13.72
C GLU A 108 -24.22 2.61 -13.02
N ILE A 109 -23.57 1.83 -12.15
CA ILE A 109 -22.29 2.24 -11.54
C ILE A 109 -21.20 2.35 -12.60
N LYS A 110 -21.10 1.37 -13.49
CA LYS A 110 -20.12 1.37 -14.59
C LYS A 110 -20.29 2.59 -15.49
N GLU A 111 -21.51 2.94 -15.87
CA GLU A 111 -21.81 4.12 -16.68
C GLU A 111 -21.38 5.41 -15.97
N LYS A 112 -21.66 5.54 -14.67
CA LYS A 112 -21.38 6.75 -13.90
C LYS A 112 -19.93 6.92 -13.48
N THR A 113 -19.19 5.82 -13.26
CA THR A 113 -17.87 5.87 -12.60
C THR A 113 -16.77 5.09 -13.31
N ASN A 114 -17.07 4.42 -14.43
CA ASN A 114 -16.17 3.51 -15.11
C ASN A 114 -15.57 2.41 -14.19
N CYS A 115 -16.33 2.02 -13.16
CA CYS A 115 -15.94 0.96 -12.23
C CYS A 115 -16.89 -0.23 -12.34
N SER A 116 -16.35 -1.44 -12.25
CA SER A 116 -17.14 -2.63 -11.94
C SER A 116 -17.52 -2.63 -10.46
N PHE A 117 -18.67 -3.22 -10.14
CA PHE A 117 -19.20 -3.30 -8.79
C PHE A 117 -19.75 -4.70 -8.49
N TYR A 118 -19.54 -5.20 -7.29
CA TYR A 118 -20.35 -6.30 -6.76
C TYR A 118 -20.32 -6.33 -5.23
N ILE A 119 -21.33 -6.99 -4.66
CA ILE A 119 -21.38 -7.31 -3.23
C ILE A 119 -20.91 -8.75 -3.07
N SER A 120 -19.93 -8.98 -2.20
CA SER A 120 -19.50 -10.33 -1.83
C SER A 120 -19.74 -10.59 -0.35
N THR A 121 -19.71 -11.85 0.04
CA THR A 121 -19.68 -12.26 1.45
C THR A 121 -18.43 -13.08 1.69
N ARG A 122 -17.59 -12.65 2.62
CA ARG A 122 -16.35 -13.33 3.01
C ARG A 122 -16.22 -13.37 4.52
N TYR A 123 -15.96 -14.57 5.07
CA TYR A 123 -15.84 -14.83 6.51
C TYR A 123 -16.96 -14.21 7.35
N SER A 124 -18.21 -14.37 6.88
CA SER A 124 -19.42 -13.81 7.52
C SER A 124 -19.53 -12.28 7.51
N SER A 125 -18.64 -11.57 6.80
CA SER A 125 -18.76 -10.14 6.53
C SER A 125 -19.14 -9.89 5.08
N GLN A 126 -19.92 -8.84 4.84
CA GLN A 126 -20.30 -8.42 3.49
C GLN A 126 -19.44 -7.24 3.06
N GLU A 127 -19.02 -7.24 1.80
CA GLU A 127 -18.08 -6.27 1.26
C GLU A 127 -18.56 -5.74 -0.09
N TYR A 128 -18.42 -4.43 -0.31
CA TYR A 128 -18.46 -3.82 -1.62
C TYR A 128 -17.09 -3.96 -2.27
N HIS A 129 -17.09 -4.49 -3.48
CA HIS A 129 -15.95 -4.48 -4.37
C HIS A 129 -16.21 -3.47 -5.49
N ILE A 130 -15.39 -2.42 -5.55
CA ILE A 130 -15.43 -1.40 -6.59
C ILE A 130 -14.09 -1.44 -7.32
N ILE A 131 -14.11 -1.79 -8.60
CA ILE A 131 -12.91 -2.08 -9.39
C ILE A 131 -12.84 -1.10 -10.57
N PRO A 132 -11.88 -0.16 -10.60
CA PRO A 132 -11.73 0.75 -11.73
C PRO A 132 -11.29 -0.01 -12.98
N LEU A 133 -12.05 0.13 -14.07
CA LEU A 133 -11.87 -0.70 -15.28
C LEU A 133 -10.68 -0.26 -16.16
N GLU A 134 -10.15 0.93 -15.93
CA GLU A 134 -9.03 1.48 -16.70
C GLU A 134 -7.67 0.85 -16.33
N PHE A 135 -7.62 0.05 -15.26
CA PHE A 135 -6.38 -0.53 -14.75
C PHE A 135 -6.46 -2.07 -14.76
N SER A 136 -5.38 -2.69 -15.24
CA SER A 136 -5.24 -4.15 -15.25
C SER A 136 -4.70 -4.74 -13.94
N ASN A 137 -4.23 -3.88 -13.02
CA ASN A 137 -3.71 -4.28 -11.72
C ASN A 137 -4.71 -3.96 -10.60
N ASN A 138 -4.55 -4.65 -9.47
CA ASN A 138 -5.46 -4.54 -8.33
C ASN A 138 -5.10 -3.39 -7.36
N ASN A 139 -4.14 -2.52 -7.70
CA ASN A 139 -3.62 -1.51 -6.76
C ASN A 139 -4.71 -0.55 -6.28
N TYR A 140 -5.71 -0.29 -7.11
CA TYR A 140 -6.79 0.66 -6.84
C TYR A 140 -8.14 0.00 -6.59
N ASN A 141 -8.18 -1.33 -6.49
CA ASN A 141 -9.41 -2.03 -6.12
C ASN A 141 -9.84 -1.58 -4.73
N ILE A 142 -11.08 -1.15 -4.63
CA ILE A 142 -11.70 -0.73 -3.39
C ILE A 142 -12.46 -1.91 -2.84
N GLU A 143 -12.08 -2.31 -1.63
CA GLU A 143 -12.79 -3.29 -0.81
C GLU A 143 -13.23 -2.54 0.43
N CYS A 144 -14.52 -2.41 0.65
CA CYS A 144 -15.04 -1.70 1.82
C CYS A 144 -16.28 -2.38 2.37
N GLY A 145 -16.50 -2.21 3.66
CA GLY A 145 -17.66 -2.76 4.34
C GLY A 145 -18.05 -1.88 5.51
N THR A 146 -19.10 -2.28 6.21
CA THR A 146 -19.63 -1.54 7.35
C THR A 146 -18.70 -1.61 8.54
N LYS A 147 -18.59 -0.51 9.28
CA LYS A 147 -17.85 -0.46 10.55
C LYS A 147 -18.54 -1.35 11.59
N CYS A 148 -17.74 -2.02 12.40
CA CYS A 148 -18.21 -2.63 13.64
C CYS A 148 -18.15 -1.56 14.75
N ILE A 149 -19.31 -1.20 15.28
CA ILE A 149 -19.50 -0.21 16.35
C ILE A 149 -20.18 -0.92 17.51
N ASP A 150 -19.55 -0.93 18.68
CA ASP A 150 -20.05 -1.60 19.89
C ASP A 150 -20.44 -3.07 19.68
N GLY A 151 -19.64 -3.79 18.89
CA GLY A 151 -19.88 -5.20 18.55
C GLY A 151 -21.01 -5.44 17.56
N LYS A 152 -21.61 -4.37 17.00
CA LYS A 152 -22.66 -4.45 15.98
C LYS A 152 -22.15 -3.94 14.64
N GLN A 153 -22.49 -4.65 13.57
CA GLN A 153 -22.13 -4.28 12.22
C GLN A 153 -23.40 -4.29 11.36
N LYS A 154 -23.69 -3.16 10.68
CA LYS A 154 -24.80 -3.10 9.72
C LYS A 154 -24.53 -4.08 8.58
N LYS A 155 -25.56 -4.71 8.03
CA LYS A 155 -25.39 -5.54 6.83
C LYS A 155 -25.51 -4.68 5.57
N LEU A 156 -24.78 -5.05 4.52
CA LEU A 156 -24.99 -4.49 3.18
C LEU A 156 -26.29 -5.07 2.56
N LEU A 157 -26.58 -6.34 2.87
CA LEU A 157 -27.76 -7.10 2.51
C LEU A 157 -28.38 -7.78 3.75
N GLU A 158 -29.66 -7.54 4.03
CA GLU A 158 -30.45 -8.21 5.07
C GLU A 158 -31.51 -9.08 4.38
N GLU A 159 -31.55 -10.39 4.65
CA GLU A 159 -32.42 -11.34 3.90
C GLU A 159 -32.31 -11.19 2.37
N ASN A 160 -31.08 -11.00 1.86
CA ASN A 160 -30.78 -10.70 0.46
C ASN A 160 -31.36 -9.38 -0.07
N LYS A 161 -31.86 -8.49 0.78
CA LYS A 161 -32.39 -7.17 0.40
C LYS A 161 -31.35 -6.09 0.65
N ILE A 162 -31.20 -5.19 -0.33
CA ILE A 162 -30.23 -4.09 -0.28
C ILE A 162 -30.57 -3.12 0.85
N GLN A 163 -29.60 -2.88 1.72
CA GLN A 163 -29.69 -1.90 2.79
C GLN A 163 -29.16 -0.53 2.34
N VAL A 164 -29.73 0.55 2.88
CA VAL A 164 -29.22 1.90 2.66
C VAL A 164 -28.24 2.23 3.77
N LEU A 165 -27.04 2.61 3.36
CA LEU A 165 -25.93 2.96 4.24
C LEU A 165 -25.45 4.35 3.89
N GLU A 166 -24.96 5.05 4.91
CA GLU A 166 -24.30 6.34 4.74
C GLU A 166 -22.80 6.12 4.52
N PHE A 167 -22.13 7.08 3.88
CA PHE A 167 -20.68 7.03 3.70
C PHE A 167 -19.94 6.76 5.03
N ASN A 168 -20.41 7.39 6.11
CA ASN A 168 -19.82 7.24 7.44
C ASN A 168 -20.03 5.87 8.08
N ASP A 169 -20.96 5.06 7.58
CA ASP A 169 -21.15 3.67 8.02
C ASP A 169 -20.04 2.76 7.51
N LEU A 170 -19.29 3.17 6.49
CA LEU A 170 -18.36 2.33 5.77
C LEU A 170 -16.90 2.63 6.16
N THR A 171 -16.08 1.59 6.04
CA THR A 171 -14.63 1.68 6.17
C THR A 171 -13.97 0.97 5.01
N LEU A 172 -12.91 1.58 4.50
CA LEU A 172 -12.06 1.02 3.47
C LEU A 172 -11.13 -0.04 4.09
N TYR A 173 -10.96 -1.17 3.42
CA TYR A 173 -10.08 -2.27 3.81
C TYR A 173 -8.78 -2.28 3.02
N TYR A 174 -7.77 -2.99 3.56
CA TYR A 174 -6.49 -3.28 2.92
C TYR A 174 -5.77 -2.05 2.34
N THR A 175 -5.78 -0.93 3.07
CA THR A 175 -5.02 0.29 2.75
C THR A 175 -4.79 1.12 4.02
N SER A 176 -3.91 2.11 3.94
CA SER A 176 -3.79 3.14 4.97
C SER A 176 -5.14 3.82 5.18
N LYS A 177 -5.52 4.04 6.44
CA LYS A 177 -6.72 4.82 6.78
C LYS A 177 -6.50 6.33 6.61
N GLU A 178 -5.26 6.74 6.38
CA GLU A 178 -4.84 8.13 6.38
C GLU A 178 -4.28 8.53 5.02
N TYR A 179 -4.77 9.67 4.51
CA TYR A 179 -4.20 10.37 3.37
C TYR A 179 -2.93 11.12 3.81
N VAL A 180 -1.82 10.92 3.10
CA VAL A 180 -0.53 11.52 3.45
C VAL A 180 -0.27 12.76 2.59
N ASP A 181 -0.45 13.96 3.15
CA ASP A 181 -0.17 15.21 2.45
C ASP A 181 1.34 15.49 2.32
N ASN A 182 2.10 15.29 3.40
CA ASN A 182 3.55 15.55 3.43
C ASN A 182 4.35 14.25 3.32
N ILE A 183 4.51 13.78 2.08
CA ILE A 183 5.25 12.55 1.75
C ILE A 183 6.70 12.60 2.25
N PRO A 184 7.51 13.66 2.01
CA PRO A 184 8.89 13.71 2.51
C PRO A 184 8.98 13.56 4.04
N LYS A 185 8.10 14.22 4.79
CA LYS A 185 8.04 14.09 6.25
C LYS A 185 7.66 12.66 6.66
N ARG A 186 6.71 12.02 5.97
CA ARG A 186 6.31 10.63 6.23
C ARG A 186 7.48 9.67 5.99
N ILE A 187 8.22 9.83 4.90
CA ILE A 187 9.39 8.98 4.58
C ILE A 187 10.47 9.13 5.66
N LYS A 188 10.80 10.36 6.05
CA LYS A 188 11.76 10.63 7.12
C LYS A 188 11.38 9.93 8.42
N GLU A 189 10.09 9.99 8.78
CA GLU A 189 9.58 9.36 9.99
C GLU A 189 9.58 7.83 9.90
N LEU A 190 9.20 7.25 8.76
CA LEU A 190 9.26 5.81 8.51
C LEU A 190 10.70 5.29 8.68
N LYS A 191 11.69 5.93 8.06
CA LYS A 191 13.10 5.56 8.18
C LYS A 191 13.61 5.66 9.62
N ARG A 192 13.22 6.73 10.33
CA ARG A 192 13.59 6.94 11.75
C ARG A 192 13.05 5.80 12.63
N LEU A 193 11.78 5.46 12.46
CA LEU A 193 11.13 4.38 13.22
C LEU A 193 11.70 3.01 12.86
N TYR A 194 11.98 2.76 11.58
CA TYR A 194 12.61 1.52 11.13
C TYR A 194 14.00 1.33 11.76
N LYS A 195 14.85 2.37 11.73
CA LYS A 195 16.17 2.34 12.37
C LYS A 195 16.06 2.04 13.87
N LYS A 196 15.15 2.70 14.57
CA LYS A 196 14.89 2.45 16.00
C LYS A 196 14.43 1.01 16.26
N ALA A 197 13.59 0.46 15.39
CA ALA A 197 13.14 -0.92 15.50
C ALA A 197 14.28 -1.93 15.29
N TYR A 198 15.17 -1.67 14.33
CA TYR A 198 16.39 -2.45 14.12
C TYR A 198 17.28 -2.45 15.37
N GLU A 199 17.58 -1.27 15.94
CA GLU A 199 18.39 -1.12 17.16
C GLU A 199 17.79 -1.92 18.34
N LYS A 200 16.48 -1.79 18.56
CA LYS A 200 15.78 -2.54 19.62
C LYS A 200 15.75 -4.03 19.40
N GLN A 201 15.76 -4.49 18.14
CA GLN A 201 15.88 -5.90 17.86
C GLN A 201 17.29 -6.44 18.18
N GLN A 202 18.35 -5.66 17.97
CA GLN A 202 19.70 -6.07 18.36
C GLN A 202 19.81 -6.21 19.88
N GLU A 203 19.29 -5.24 20.64
CA GLU A 203 19.21 -5.33 22.10
C GLU A 203 18.46 -6.59 22.56
N LEU A 204 17.30 -6.88 21.98
CA LEU A 204 16.54 -8.09 22.28
C LEU A 204 17.33 -9.37 21.94
N ALA A 205 18.02 -9.39 20.79
CA ALA A 205 18.81 -10.54 20.37
C ALA A 205 19.92 -10.85 21.38
N GLU A 206 20.61 -9.82 21.89
CA GLU A 206 21.63 -9.98 22.93
C GLU A 206 21.05 -10.52 24.23
N ILE A 207 19.90 -10.00 24.68
CA ILE A 207 19.22 -10.47 25.89
C ILE A 207 18.80 -11.94 25.74
N CYS A 208 18.20 -12.30 24.61
CA CYS A 208 17.81 -13.68 24.31
C CYS A 208 19.02 -14.61 24.33
N SER A 209 20.14 -14.21 23.73
CA SER A 209 21.38 -14.98 23.75
C SER A 209 21.90 -15.18 25.18
N LYS A 210 21.96 -14.11 25.99
CA LYS A 210 22.40 -14.17 27.39
C LYS A 210 21.51 -15.09 28.23
N TYR A 211 20.18 -14.99 28.09
CA TYR A 211 19.23 -15.85 28.80
C TYR A 211 19.39 -17.32 28.37
N ASN A 212 19.45 -17.59 27.07
CA ASN A 212 19.53 -18.96 26.54
C ASN A 212 20.83 -19.66 26.97
N ASN A 213 21.92 -18.90 27.15
CA ASN A 213 23.18 -19.44 27.68
C ASN A 213 23.08 -19.86 29.17
N LEU A 214 22.12 -19.33 29.92
CA LEU A 214 21.85 -19.69 31.32
C LEU A 214 20.73 -20.74 31.45
N ALA A 215 19.89 -20.90 30.42
CA ALA A 215 18.81 -21.86 30.43
C ALA A 215 19.37 -23.29 30.47
N VAL A 216 18.85 -24.09 31.40
CA VAL A 216 19.27 -25.48 31.62
C VAL A 216 18.06 -26.41 31.76
N GLY A 217 18.25 -27.69 31.42
CA GLY A 217 17.19 -28.70 31.49
C GLY A 217 16.00 -28.36 30.59
N ASN A 218 14.81 -28.29 31.18
CA ASN A 218 13.56 -28.04 30.45
C ASN A 218 13.15 -26.56 30.42
N ILE A 219 14.04 -25.64 30.85
CA ILE A 219 13.79 -24.20 30.73
C ILE A 219 13.77 -23.85 29.24
N LYS A 220 12.65 -23.30 28.75
CA LYS A 220 12.50 -22.94 27.34
C LYS A 220 13.38 -21.75 26.98
N ASN A 221 14.04 -21.85 25.83
CA ASN A 221 14.72 -20.73 25.20
C ASN A 221 13.73 -19.67 24.71
N ILE A 222 14.21 -18.43 24.63
CA ILE A 222 13.50 -17.29 24.05
C ILE A 222 14.22 -16.83 22.77
N TYR A 223 13.45 -16.33 21.81
CA TYR A 223 13.95 -15.94 20.50
C TYR A 223 13.25 -14.67 20.02
N LYS A 224 13.91 -13.94 19.11
CA LYS A 224 13.25 -12.97 18.25
C LYS A 224 12.63 -13.72 17.07
N ASP A 225 11.39 -13.39 16.72
CA ASP A 225 10.64 -14.12 15.68
C ASP A 225 11.07 -13.71 14.26
N LYS A 226 11.02 -12.41 13.94
CA LYS A 226 11.41 -11.87 12.61
C LYS A 226 12.73 -11.12 12.67
N ASN A 227 13.56 -11.25 11.65
CA ASN A 227 14.76 -10.42 11.51
C ASN A 227 14.44 -9.09 10.82
N ILE A 228 14.84 -7.98 11.42
CA ILE A 228 14.84 -6.64 10.81
C ILE A 228 16.26 -6.41 10.29
N TYR A 229 16.39 -6.09 9.02
CA TYR A 229 17.68 -5.80 8.41
C TYR A 229 18.14 -4.37 8.74
N PRO A 230 19.45 -4.07 8.65
CA PRO A 230 19.95 -2.70 8.88
C PRO A 230 19.35 -1.68 7.92
N ASN A 231 19.06 -2.13 6.69
CA ASN A 231 18.48 -1.32 5.63
C ASN A 231 17.00 -1.69 5.45
N MET A 232 16.15 -0.67 5.34
CA MET A 232 14.73 -0.87 5.07
C MET A 232 14.54 -1.48 3.68
N GLU A 233 13.94 -2.67 3.64
CA GLU A 233 13.46 -3.30 2.42
C GLU A 233 12.18 -2.59 1.94
N ILE A 234 12.08 -2.35 0.63
CA ILE A 234 11.00 -1.58 -0.02
C ILE A 234 10.31 -2.46 -1.05
#